data_AF-A0A9N9MYI9-F1
#
_entry.id   AF-A0A9N9MYI9-F1
#
_cell.length_a   1.000
_cell.length_b   1.000
_cell.length_c   1.000
_cell.angle_alpha   90.00
_cell.angle_beta   90.00
_cell.angle_gamma   90.00
#
_symmetry.space_group_name_H-M   'P 1'
#
loop_
_entity.id
_entity.type
_entity.pdbx_description
1 polymer ?
#
loop_
_entity_poly.entity_id
_entity_poly.type
_entity_poly.pdbx_seq_one_letter_code
_entity_poly.pdbx_strand_id
1 'polypeptide(L)'
;MADLSEEGSSSDEEFEDIKDKQFIFIQKLKEHKIVFNKSQVPQVKLEKQAALTILVKQYREIFNVLLTTKQLAKKISNMKAEIKKKFDVNKTGNKPLIYKDWEKLLMDMLDVKKNPVFNKIPGAISVGDDEQMIRDKPSTSSNDIFITKDEACSTTPRKKIKISDKLPETDETRNLSTVELQRLVLLEQLKLCRMQQGEILRRKQESDDTFHVNNVVMENGKKFFQL
;
A
#
# COMPACT_ATOMS: atom_id res chain seq x y z
N MET A 1 1.51 -54.63 -36.01
CA MET A 1 2.22 -53.33 -35.98
C MET A 1 1.39 -52.42 -35.09
N ALA A 2 1.84 -52.23 -33.85
CA ALA A 2 1.15 -51.40 -32.88
C ALA A 2 1.52 -49.94 -33.17
N ASP A 3 0.49 -49.15 -33.41
CA ASP A 3 0.54 -47.71 -33.59
C ASP A 3 0.47 -47.05 -32.20
N LEU A 4 1.51 -46.31 -31.85
CA LEU A 4 1.65 -45.57 -30.59
C LEU A 4 2.30 -44.24 -30.94
N SER A 5 1.50 -43.17 -31.00
CA SER A 5 1.95 -41.82 -30.67
C SER A 5 0.76 -40.87 -30.54
N GLU A 6 0.23 -40.79 -29.31
CA GLU A 6 -0.68 -39.73 -28.91
C GLU A 6 -0.10 -39.09 -27.63
N GLU A 7 0.74 -38.08 -27.80
CA GLU A 7 1.10 -37.15 -26.73
C GLU A 7 1.04 -35.72 -27.28
N GLY A 8 0.07 -34.95 -26.79
CA GLY A 8 -0.11 -33.56 -27.20
C GLY A 8 -1.33 -32.88 -26.60
N SER A 9 -1.50 -32.91 -25.27
CA SER A 9 -2.46 -32.03 -24.59
C SER A 9 -2.11 -31.87 -23.11
N SER A 10 -1.32 -30.86 -22.74
CA SER A 10 -0.98 -30.58 -21.33
C SER A 10 -0.63 -29.10 -21.11
N SER A 11 -1.46 -28.19 -21.60
CA SER A 11 -1.22 -26.74 -21.39
C SER A 11 -2.48 -25.96 -21.04
N ASP A 12 -3.67 -26.46 -21.38
CA ASP A 12 -4.92 -25.71 -21.15
C ASP A 12 -5.57 -26.01 -19.78
N GLU A 13 -5.30 -27.15 -19.13
CA GLU A 13 -5.94 -27.49 -17.86
C GLU A 13 -5.42 -26.68 -16.65
N GLU A 14 -4.13 -26.35 -16.59
CA GLU A 14 -3.58 -25.57 -15.45
C GLU A 14 -4.13 -24.13 -15.38
N PHE A 15 -4.60 -23.57 -16.51
CA PHE A 15 -5.00 -22.17 -16.60
C PHE A 15 -6.43 -21.91 -16.06
N GLU A 16 -7.34 -22.88 -16.20
CA GLU A 16 -8.68 -22.83 -15.61
C GLU A 16 -8.60 -22.91 -14.08
N ASP A 17 -7.75 -23.83 -13.60
CA ASP A 17 -7.50 -24.09 -12.18
C ASP A 17 -7.09 -22.84 -11.38
N ILE A 18 -6.32 -21.93 -11.99
CA ILE A 18 -5.86 -20.69 -11.35
C ILE A 18 -6.99 -19.66 -11.24
N LYS A 19 -7.91 -19.60 -12.22
CA LYS A 19 -9.03 -18.65 -12.21
C LYS A 19 -9.97 -18.94 -11.06
N ASP A 20 -10.27 -20.21 -10.84
CA ASP A 20 -11.16 -20.66 -9.77
C ASP A 20 -10.55 -20.42 -8.40
N LYS A 21 -9.23 -20.66 -8.26
CA LYS A 21 -8.50 -20.37 -7.02
C LYS A 21 -8.58 -18.89 -6.62
N GLN A 22 -8.46 -17.97 -7.58
CA GLN A 22 -8.57 -16.54 -7.31
C GLN A 22 -10.01 -16.13 -6.95
N PHE A 23 -11.01 -16.71 -7.62
CA PHE A 23 -12.41 -16.43 -7.36
C PHE A 23 -12.84 -16.87 -5.95
N ILE A 24 -12.55 -18.11 -5.59
CA ILE A 24 -12.83 -18.67 -4.25
C ILE A 24 -12.14 -17.83 -3.17
N PHE A 25 -10.89 -17.41 -3.42
CA PHE A 25 -10.17 -16.55 -2.49
C PHE A 25 -10.88 -15.21 -2.25
N ILE A 26 -11.33 -14.53 -3.31
CA ILE A 26 -12.06 -13.26 -3.16
C ILE A 26 -13.41 -13.45 -2.46
N GLN A 27 -14.09 -14.57 -2.70
CA GLN A 27 -15.33 -14.89 -1.99
C GLN A 27 -15.11 -15.00 -0.48
N LYS A 28 -14.02 -15.65 -0.03
CA LYS A 28 -13.63 -15.66 1.39
C LYS A 28 -13.18 -14.31 1.90
N LEU A 29 -12.48 -13.53 1.06
CA LEU A 29 -12.09 -12.17 1.42
C LEU A 29 -13.29 -11.23 1.62
N LYS A 30 -14.42 -11.50 0.97
CA LYS A 30 -15.69 -10.77 1.14
C LYS A 30 -16.27 -10.89 2.55
N GLU A 31 -16.08 -12.03 3.21
CA GLU A 31 -16.52 -12.27 4.59
C GLU A 31 -15.73 -11.38 5.58
N HIS A 32 -14.50 -10.98 5.23
CA HIS A 32 -13.58 -10.23 6.08
C HIS A 32 -13.28 -8.80 5.56
N LYS A 33 -14.33 -7.98 5.39
CA LYS A 33 -14.21 -6.60 4.85
C LYS A 33 -13.25 -5.69 5.63
N ILE A 34 -13.03 -5.95 6.92
CA ILE A 34 -12.13 -5.16 7.76
C ILE A 34 -10.69 -5.11 7.23
N VAL A 35 -10.28 -6.09 6.44
CA VAL A 35 -8.96 -6.12 5.78
C VAL A 35 -8.74 -4.91 4.85
N PHE A 36 -9.81 -4.35 4.30
CA PHE A 36 -9.76 -3.18 3.42
C PHE A 36 -9.80 -1.84 4.15
N ASN A 37 -10.07 -1.85 5.46
CA ASN A 37 -10.12 -0.62 6.24
C ASN A 37 -8.72 0.04 6.26
N LYS A 38 -8.71 1.36 6.01
CA LYS A 38 -7.51 2.22 6.01
C LYS A 38 -7.23 2.86 7.36
N SER A 39 -8.14 2.73 8.33
CA SER A 39 -8.00 3.29 9.67
C SER A 39 -6.69 2.87 10.32
N GLN A 40 -6.04 3.83 10.99
CA GLN A 40 -4.79 3.62 11.70
C GLN A 40 -5.00 3.38 13.21
N VAL A 41 -6.26 3.33 13.65
CA VAL A 41 -6.62 3.11 15.05
C VAL A 41 -6.06 1.75 15.53
N PRO A 42 -5.39 1.69 16.69
CA PRO A 42 -4.76 0.46 17.19
C PRO A 42 -5.70 -0.74 17.24
N GLN A 43 -6.94 -0.54 17.70
CA GLN A 43 -7.95 -1.59 17.76
C GLN A 43 -8.26 -2.17 16.36
N VAL A 44 -8.49 -1.31 15.36
CA VAL A 44 -8.77 -1.74 13.99
C VAL A 44 -7.56 -2.46 13.38
N LYS A 45 -6.33 -2.08 13.74
CA LYS A 45 -5.12 -2.80 13.31
C LYS A 45 -5.06 -4.22 13.86
N LEU A 46 -5.39 -4.39 15.15
CA LEU A 46 -5.45 -5.71 15.78
C LEU A 46 -6.53 -6.58 15.13
N GLU A 47 -7.74 -6.04 14.93
CA GLU A 47 -8.83 -6.75 14.26
C GLU A 47 -8.45 -7.15 12.82
N LYS A 48 -7.78 -6.26 12.08
CA LYS A 48 -7.27 -6.55 10.74
C LYS A 48 -6.22 -7.66 10.75
N GLN A 49 -5.30 -7.66 11.71
CA GLN A 49 -4.29 -8.71 11.84
C GLN A 49 -4.93 -10.05 12.23
N ALA A 50 -5.94 -10.03 13.10
CA ALA A 50 -6.72 -11.22 13.45
C ALA A 50 -7.45 -11.78 12.21
N ALA A 51 -8.12 -10.92 11.44
CA ALA A 51 -8.80 -11.31 10.21
C ALA A 51 -7.82 -11.89 9.17
N LEU A 52 -6.65 -11.30 8.99
CA LEU A 52 -5.63 -11.85 8.09
C LEU A 52 -5.12 -13.22 8.57
N THR A 53 -4.98 -13.42 9.88
CA THR A 53 -4.58 -14.72 10.45
C THR A 53 -5.64 -15.80 10.17
N ILE A 54 -6.93 -15.46 10.30
CA ILE A 54 -8.04 -16.36 9.98
C ILE A 54 -8.01 -16.70 8.48
N LEU A 55 -7.88 -15.70 7.61
CA LEU A 55 -7.78 -15.92 6.17
C LEU A 55 -6.59 -16.78 5.76
N VAL A 56 -5.44 -16.66 6.43
CA VAL A 56 -4.29 -17.55 6.18
C VAL A 56 -4.64 -19.00 6.48
N LYS A 57 -5.36 -19.27 7.58
CA LYS A 57 -5.80 -20.63 7.92
C LYS A 57 -6.76 -21.18 6.88
N GLN A 58 -7.78 -20.41 6.51
CA GLN A 58 -8.76 -20.81 5.47
C GLN A 58 -8.09 -21.02 4.11
N TYR A 59 -7.13 -20.17 3.75
CA TYR A 59 -6.39 -20.31 2.49
C TYR A 59 -5.56 -21.61 2.48
N ARG A 60 -4.95 -21.96 3.62
CA ARG A 60 -4.23 -23.23 3.78
C ARG A 60 -5.18 -24.42 3.64
N GLU A 61 -6.37 -24.36 4.22
CA GLU A 61 -7.36 -25.45 4.15
C GLU A 61 -7.85 -25.68 2.71
N ILE A 62 -8.12 -24.61 1.96
CA ILE A 62 -8.69 -24.70 0.61
C ILE A 62 -7.62 -25.07 -0.44
N PHE A 63 -6.45 -24.45 -0.38
CA PHE A 63 -5.44 -24.56 -1.44
C PHE A 63 -4.24 -25.43 -1.06
N ASN A 64 -4.17 -25.87 0.20
CA ASN A 64 -3.03 -26.61 0.76
C ASN A 64 -1.68 -25.88 0.60
N VAL A 65 -1.70 -24.54 0.50
CA VAL A 65 -0.50 -23.70 0.40
C VAL A 65 -0.25 -22.96 1.70
N LEU A 66 0.98 -23.06 2.21
CA LEU A 66 1.44 -22.31 3.37
C LEU A 66 1.81 -20.88 2.97
N LEU A 67 1.00 -19.90 3.38
CA LEU A 67 1.33 -18.49 3.24
C LEU A 67 1.47 -17.81 4.59
N THR A 68 2.44 -16.90 4.68
CA THR A 68 2.53 -15.95 5.79
C THR A 68 1.53 -14.81 5.64
N THR A 69 1.17 -14.16 6.75
CA THR A 69 0.31 -12.96 6.76
C THR A 69 0.83 -11.87 5.83
N LYS A 70 2.16 -11.71 5.75
CA LYS A 70 2.81 -10.72 4.87
C LYS A 70 2.61 -11.05 3.39
N GLN A 71 2.80 -12.32 3.01
CA GLN A 71 2.59 -12.75 1.63
C GLN A 71 1.11 -12.65 1.23
N LEU A 72 0.19 -12.98 2.13
CA LEU A 72 -1.24 -12.81 1.87
C LEU A 72 -1.61 -11.32 1.66
N ALA A 73 -1.14 -10.44 2.53
CA ALA A 73 -1.33 -8.99 2.39
C ALA A 73 -0.72 -8.46 1.08
N LYS A 74 0.45 -8.97 0.70
CA LYS A 74 1.10 -8.63 -0.58
C LYS A 74 0.29 -9.13 -1.77
N LYS A 75 -0.25 -10.35 -1.73
CA LYS A 75 -1.14 -10.90 -2.77
C LYS A 75 -2.37 -10.02 -2.97
N ILE A 76 -3.05 -9.65 -1.89
CA ILE A 76 -4.20 -8.72 -1.94
C ILE A 76 -3.78 -7.36 -2.55
N SER A 77 -2.61 -6.85 -2.20
CA SER A 77 -2.11 -5.58 -2.72
C SER A 77 -1.79 -5.66 -4.22
N ASN A 78 -1.22 -6.76 -4.68
CA ASN A 78 -0.96 -6.99 -6.10
C ASN A 78 -2.27 -7.10 -6.89
N MET A 79 -3.27 -7.85 -6.39
CA MET A 79 -4.59 -7.95 -7.02
C MET A 79 -5.27 -6.58 -7.15
N LYS A 80 -5.16 -5.73 -6.12
CA LYS A 80 -5.64 -4.34 -6.18
C LYS A 80 -4.92 -3.51 -7.24
N ALA A 81 -3.60 -3.66 -7.34
CA ALA A 81 -2.78 -2.93 -8.31
C ALA A 81 -3.12 -3.33 -9.75
N GLU A 82 -3.38 -4.61 -10.01
CA GLU A 82 -3.83 -5.12 -11.31
C GLU A 82 -5.19 -4.52 -11.71
N ILE A 83 -6.15 -4.56 -10.79
CA ILE A 83 -7.48 -3.94 -10.99
C ILE A 83 -7.33 -2.45 -11.28
N LYS A 84 -6.50 -1.74 -10.51
CA LYS A 84 -6.27 -0.31 -10.73
C LYS A 84 -5.64 -0.04 -12.11
N LYS A 85 -4.62 -0.80 -12.50
CA LYS A 85 -3.97 -0.67 -13.82
C LYS A 85 -4.98 -0.86 -14.95
N LYS A 86 -5.83 -1.88 -14.87
CA LYS A 86 -6.90 -2.12 -15.86
C LYS A 86 -7.94 -1.01 -15.87
N PHE A 87 -8.36 -0.54 -14.69
CA PHE A 87 -9.31 0.54 -14.55
C PHE A 87 -8.80 1.85 -15.16
N ASP A 88 -7.53 2.19 -14.89
CA ASP A 88 -6.89 3.39 -15.42
C ASP A 88 -6.74 3.31 -16.95
N VAL A 89 -6.42 2.14 -17.51
CA VAL A 89 -6.38 1.91 -18.97
C VAL A 89 -7.78 2.00 -19.60
N ASN A 90 -8.82 1.50 -18.94
CA ASN A 90 -10.19 1.60 -19.44
C ASN A 90 -10.68 3.06 -19.49
N LYS A 91 -10.12 3.93 -18.64
CA LYS A 91 -10.44 5.36 -18.61
C LYS A 91 -9.82 6.14 -19.79
N THR A 92 -8.75 5.65 -20.42
CA THR A 92 -8.09 6.36 -21.53
C THR A 92 -8.81 6.21 -22.88
N GLY A 93 -10.02 5.64 -22.90
CA GLY A 93 -10.82 5.50 -24.13
C GLY A 93 -10.33 4.43 -25.11
N ASN A 94 -9.40 3.57 -24.68
CA ASN A 94 -9.05 2.37 -25.44
C ASN A 94 -10.22 1.38 -25.46
N LYS A 95 -10.15 0.37 -26.34
CA LYS A 95 -11.16 -0.71 -26.44
C LYS A 95 -11.60 -1.19 -25.04
N PRO A 96 -12.91 -1.39 -24.79
CA PRO A 96 -13.43 -1.70 -23.46
C PRO A 96 -12.76 -2.94 -22.90
N LEU A 97 -12.10 -2.81 -21.75
CA LEU A 97 -11.41 -3.93 -21.11
C LEU A 97 -12.43 -4.88 -20.49
N ILE A 98 -12.32 -6.18 -20.81
CA ILE A 98 -13.12 -7.23 -20.18
C ILE A 98 -12.49 -7.60 -18.85
N TYR A 99 -13.23 -7.41 -17.76
CA TYR A 99 -12.82 -7.82 -16.41
C TYR A 99 -13.12 -9.30 -16.17
N LYS A 100 -12.22 -9.98 -15.47
CA LYS A 100 -12.44 -11.33 -14.95
C LYS A 100 -13.47 -11.30 -13.82
N ASP A 101 -14.10 -12.43 -13.53
CA ASP A 101 -15.20 -12.45 -12.54
C ASP A 101 -14.74 -12.16 -11.11
N TRP A 102 -13.55 -12.63 -10.72
CA TRP A 102 -12.96 -12.25 -9.44
C TRP A 102 -12.61 -10.75 -9.36
N GLU A 103 -12.26 -10.12 -10.50
CA GLU A 103 -11.96 -8.68 -10.55
C GLU A 103 -13.24 -7.88 -10.35
N LYS A 104 -14.34 -8.28 -11.00
CA LYS A 104 -15.67 -7.67 -10.80
C LYS A 104 -16.08 -7.75 -9.34
N LEU A 105 -15.93 -8.92 -8.71
CA LEU A 105 -16.28 -9.14 -7.30
C LEU A 105 -15.41 -8.29 -6.35
N LEU A 106 -14.10 -8.20 -6.62
CA LEU A 106 -13.20 -7.38 -5.82
C LEU A 106 -13.45 -5.88 -6.04
N MET A 107 -13.82 -5.44 -7.24
CA MET A 107 -14.22 -4.06 -7.51
C MET A 107 -15.48 -3.66 -6.74
N ASP A 108 -16.47 -4.55 -6.69
CA ASP A 108 -17.70 -4.36 -5.91
C ASP A 108 -17.37 -4.17 -4.42
N MET A 109 -16.52 -5.04 -3.86
CA MET A 109 -16.06 -4.94 -2.46
C MET A 109 -15.26 -3.67 -2.14
N LEU A 110 -14.56 -3.09 -3.11
CA LEU A 110 -13.74 -1.89 -2.93
C LEU A 110 -14.51 -0.58 -3.09
N ASP A 111 -15.82 -0.66 -3.40
CA ASP A 111 -16.68 0.46 -3.70
C ASP A 111 -16.02 1.44 -4.69
N VAL A 112 -15.51 0.91 -5.81
CA VAL A 112 -14.73 1.68 -6.81
C VAL A 112 -15.42 2.97 -7.21
N LYS A 113 -16.76 2.98 -7.27
CA LYS A 113 -17.57 4.19 -7.58
C LYS A 113 -17.47 5.30 -6.53
N LYS A 114 -17.31 4.97 -5.25
CA LYS A 114 -17.21 5.93 -4.15
C LYS A 114 -15.75 6.25 -3.79
N ASN A 115 -14.83 5.38 -4.15
CA ASN A 115 -13.45 5.45 -3.71
C ASN A 115 -12.66 6.48 -4.55
N PRO A 116 -12.12 7.55 -3.94
CA PRO A 116 -11.41 8.61 -4.65
C PRO A 116 -10.09 8.15 -5.29
N VAL A 117 -9.60 6.96 -4.94
CA VAL A 117 -8.40 6.37 -5.60
C VAL A 117 -8.67 6.00 -7.06
N PHE A 118 -9.93 5.76 -7.42
CA PHE A 118 -10.35 5.39 -8.77
C PHE A 118 -11.02 6.57 -9.49
N ASN A 119 -11.80 7.38 -8.76
CA ASN A 119 -12.53 8.51 -9.36
C ASN A 119 -11.83 9.83 -9.08
N LYS A 120 -11.60 10.60 -10.15
CA LYS A 120 -11.22 12.01 -10.01
C LYS A 120 -12.42 12.74 -9.44
N ILE A 121 -12.23 13.44 -8.33
CA ILE A 121 -13.27 14.31 -7.76
C ILE A 121 -13.50 15.43 -8.77
N PRO A 122 -14.74 15.68 -9.24
CA PRO A 122 -15.01 16.77 -10.16
C PRO A 122 -14.54 18.09 -9.54
N GLY A 123 -13.75 18.87 -10.29
CA GLY A 123 -13.15 20.12 -9.81
C GLY A 123 -11.82 19.98 -9.07
N ALA A 124 -11.29 18.76 -8.88
CA ALA A 124 -9.94 18.60 -8.36
C ALA A 124 -8.90 19.05 -9.39
N ILE A 125 -8.25 20.18 -9.11
CA ILE A 125 -7.08 20.67 -9.84
C ILE A 125 -5.87 19.89 -9.33
N SER A 126 -5.15 19.19 -10.22
CA SER A 126 -3.87 18.58 -9.85
C SER A 126 -2.85 19.69 -9.70
N VAL A 127 -2.52 20.05 -8.46
CA VAL A 127 -1.47 21.04 -8.18
C VAL A 127 -0.16 20.27 -8.04
N GLY A 128 0.68 20.28 -9.08
CA GLY A 128 2.06 19.77 -9.00
C GLY A 128 2.46 18.65 -9.96
N ASP A 129 1.61 18.22 -10.89
CA ASP A 129 2.07 17.49 -12.08
C ASP A 129 2.27 18.51 -13.20
N ASP A 130 3.52 18.85 -13.49
CA ASP A 130 3.88 19.70 -14.63
C ASP A 130 3.09 19.28 -15.87
N GLU A 131 2.40 20.25 -16.47
CA GLU A 131 1.78 20.14 -17.78
C GLU A 131 2.83 19.59 -18.75
N GLN A 132 2.71 18.32 -19.12
CA GLN A 132 3.30 17.88 -20.37
C GLN A 132 2.57 18.62 -21.47
N MET A 133 3.22 19.69 -21.95
CA MET A 133 2.91 20.35 -23.20
C MET A 133 2.54 19.31 -24.24
N ILE A 134 1.36 19.49 -24.81
CA ILE A 134 0.94 18.91 -26.07
C ILE A 134 2.07 19.24 -27.06
N ARG A 135 2.93 18.26 -27.34
CA ARG A 135 3.84 18.29 -28.50
C ARG A 135 3.20 17.46 -29.58
N ASP A 136 2.82 18.14 -30.64
CA ASP A 136 2.31 17.55 -31.87
C ASP A 136 3.27 16.48 -32.40
N LYS A 137 2.66 15.38 -32.82
CA LYS A 137 3.27 14.33 -33.65
C LYS A 137 3.91 14.93 -34.89
N PRO A 138 4.98 14.30 -35.39
CA PRO A 138 4.91 13.81 -36.76
C PRO A 138 5.13 12.30 -36.87
N SER A 139 4.36 11.72 -37.78
CA SER A 139 4.33 10.32 -38.22
C SER A 139 5.59 9.94 -39.00
N THR A 140 6.23 8.79 -38.69
CA THR A 140 7.07 8.04 -39.63
C THR A 140 7.07 6.54 -39.34
N SER A 141 6.31 5.80 -40.16
CA SER A 141 6.68 4.58 -40.92
C SER A 141 7.75 3.58 -40.43
N SER A 142 7.27 2.34 -40.26
CA SER A 142 7.82 1.03 -40.71
C SER A 142 9.09 0.38 -40.13
N ASN A 143 8.82 -0.86 -39.68
CA ASN A 143 9.49 -2.14 -39.93
C ASN A 143 10.65 -2.67 -39.06
N ASP A 144 10.40 -3.93 -38.69
CA ASP A 144 11.26 -5.10 -38.55
C ASP A 144 11.73 -5.62 -37.19
N ILE A 145 11.39 -6.91 -37.07
CA ILE A 145 11.60 -7.90 -36.04
C ILE A 145 13.06 -8.36 -36.11
N PHE A 146 13.77 -8.40 -35.00
CA PHE A 146 14.81 -9.41 -34.76
C PHE A 146 14.85 -9.81 -33.29
N ILE A 147 14.72 -11.12 -33.07
CA ILE A 147 14.96 -11.83 -31.82
C ILE A 147 16.47 -12.11 -31.73
N THR A 148 17.11 -11.70 -30.64
CA THR A 148 18.26 -12.42 -30.09
C THR A 148 18.21 -12.43 -28.56
N LYS A 149 18.33 -13.63 -28.01
CA LYS A 149 18.70 -13.95 -26.63
C LYS A 149 20.06 -13.32 -26.32
N ASP A 150 20.22 -12.79 -25.10
CA ASP A 150 21.28 -13.21 -24.16
C ASP A 150 21.14 -12.50 -22.80
N GLU A 151 21.59 -13.20 -21.77
CA GLU A 151 21.59 -12.83 -20.35
C GLU A 151 22.46 -11.59 -20.05
N ALA A 152 21.97 -10.68 -19.19
CA ALA A 152 22.65 -10.18 -17.98
C ALA A 152 22.06 -8.84 -17.46
N CYS A 153 21.73 -8.85 -16.16
CA CYS A 153 21.75 -7.74 -15.20
C CYS A 153 21.22 -6.36 -15.63
N SER A 154 19.92 -6.12 -15.39
CA SER A 154 19.30 -4.80 -15.51
C SER A 154 19.82 -3.84 -14.43
N THR A 155 20.71 -2.92 -14.79
CA THR A 155 20.90 -1.67 -14.04
C THR A 155 20.04 -0.60 -14.68
N THR A 156 18.87 -0.34 -14.08
CA THR A 156 18.01 0.77 -14.47
C THR A 156 18.77 2.10 -14.30
N PRO A 157 18.74 3.02 -15.27
CA PRO A 157 19.35 4.33 -15.10
C PRO A 157 18.57 5.12 -14.03
N ARG A 158 19.20 5.33 -12.86
CA ARG A 158 18.69 6.24 -11.83
C ARG A 158 18.71 7.66 -12.42
N LYS A 159 17.54 8.14 -12.86
CA LYS A 159 17.33 9.54 -13.20
C LYS A 159 17.72 10.38 -11.98
N LYS A 160 18.77 11.20 -12.12
CA LYS A 160 19.18 12.18 -11.12
C LYS A 160 18.01 13.15 -10.93
N ILE A 161 17.34 13.06 -9.79
CA ILE A 161 16.36 14.04 -9.35
C ILE A 161 17.13 15.36 -9.19
N LYS A 162 16.91 16.30 -10.10
CA LYS A 162 17.38 17.68 -9.92
C LYS A 162 16.48 18.33 -8.87
N ILE A 163 16.84 18.17 -7.61
CA ILE A 163 16.30 18.97 -6.51
C ILE A 163 16.97 20.34 -6.65
N SER A 164 16.37 21.25 -7.41
CA SER A 164 16.86 22.62 -7.58
C SER A 164 16.36 23.58 -6.50
N ASP A 165 15.49 23.13 -5.60
CA ASP A 165 15.02 23.95 -4.50
C ASP A 165 16.01 23.85 -3.35
N LYS A 166 17.06 24.67 -3.45
CA LYS A 166 17.92 24.99 -2.31
C LYS A 166 17.03 25.70 -1.29
N LEU A 167 16.83 25.06 -0.13
CA LEU A 167 16.25 25.71 1.03
C LEU A 167 17.03 27.01 1.30
N PRO A 168 16.37 28.12 1.66
CA PRO A 168 17.05 29.37 1.91
C PRO A 168 18.07 29.18 3.03
N GLU A 169 19.36 29.38 2.72
CA GLU A 169 20.44 29.39 3.70
C GLU A 169 20.29 30.62 4.59
N THR A 170 20.42 30.44 5.91
CA THR A 170 20.45 31.52 6.87
C THR A 170 21.86 32.12 6.96
N ASP A 171 21.97 33.39 7.38
CA ASP A 171 23.27 34.08 7.49
C ASP A 171 24.29 33.33 8.37
N GLU A 172 23.81 32.56 9.36
CA GLU A 172 24.65 31.71 10.23
C GLU A 172 25.24 30.50 9.51
N THR A 173 24.53 29.94 8.53
CA THR A 173 24.95 28.70 7.83
C THR A 173 25.80 28.96 6.59
N ARG A 174 25.75 30.19 6.06
CA ARG A 174 26.40 30.58 4.81
C ARG A 174 27.93 30.49 4.85
N ASN A 175 28.54 30.68 6.02
CA ASN A 175 30.00 30.71 6.19
C ASN A 175 30.58 29.42 6.79
N LEU A 176 29.74 28.40 7.04
CA LEU A 176 30.18 27.16 7.68
C LEU A 176 30.72 26.17 6.65
N SER A 177 31.78 25.47 7.02
CA SER A 177 32.26 24.31 6.27
C SER A 177 31.23 23.18 6.33
N THR A 178 31.28 22.26 5.36
CA THR A 178 30.40 21.08 5.32
C THR A 178 30.45 20.27 6.62
N VAL A 179 31.63 20.16 7.25
CA VAL A 179 31.80 19.42 8.51
C VAL A 179 31.10 20.14 9.67
N GLU A 180 31.18 21.47 9.71
CA GLU A 180 30.49 22.28 10.72
C GLU A 180 28.98 22.24 10.54
N LEU A 181 28.49 22.28 9.30
CA LEU A 181 27.07 22.11 8.99
C LEU A 181 26.56 20.74 9.44
N GLN A 182 27.30 19.67 9.15
CA GLN A 182 26.95 18.32 9.61
C GLN A 182 26.92 18.24 11.14
N ARG A 183 27.89 18.84 11.82
CA ARG A 183 27.93 18.90 13.29
C ARG A 183 26.74 19.68 13.85
N LEU A 184 26.38 20.81 13.24
CA LEU A 184 25.26 21.65 13.66
C LEU A 184 23.92 20.91 13.52
N VAL A 185 23.71 20.25 12.38
CA VAL A 185 22.52 19.41 12.16
C VAL A 185 22.41 18.32 13.21
N LEU A 186 23.52 17.63 13.53
CA LEU A 186 23.51 16.57 14.54
C LEU A 186 23.18 17.11 15.94
N LEU A 187 23.70 18.29 16.29
CA LEU A 187 23.39 18.94 17.57
C LEU A 187 21.91 19.33 17.68
N GLU A 188 21.32 19.89 16.62
CA GLU A 188 19.90 20.27 16.62
C GLU A 188 19.00 19.01 16.67
N GLN A 189 19.38 17.94 15.97
CA GLN A 189 18.71 16.63 16.08
C GLN A 189 18.75 16.08 17.50
N LEU A 190 19.90 16.13 18.18
CA LEU A 190 20.03 15.71 19.57
C LEU A 190 19.17 16.55 20.52
N LYS A 191 19.10 17.87 20.29
CA LYS A 191 18.26 18.79 21.06
C LYS A 191 16.76 18.47 20.88
N LEU A 192 16.31 18.24 19.64
CA LEU A 192 14.94 17.80 19.36
C LEU A 192 14.61 16.47 20.06
N CYS A 193 15.51 15.49 19.98
CA CYS A 193 15.34 14.22 20.67
C CYS A 193 15.20 14.39 22.19
N ARG A 194 16.02 15.23 22.83
CA ARG A 194 15.93 15.51 24.27
C ARG A 194 14.60 16.17 24.63
N MET A 195 14.15 17.14 23.83
CA MET A 195 12.87 17.81 24.03
C MET A 195 11.70 16.84 23.93
N GLN A 196 11.70 15.97 22.91
CA GLN A 196 10.67 14.95 22.72
C GLN A 196 10.64 13.93 23.88
N GLN A 197 11.81 13.55 24.42
CA GLN A 197 11.88 12.70 25.61
C GLN A 197 11.26 13.39 26.83
N GLY A 198 11.56 14.68 27.05
CA GLY A 198 10.97 15.46 28.13
C GLY A 198 9.44 15.55 28.04
N GLU A 199 8.91 15.81 26.84
CA GLU A 199 7.47 15.82 26.56
C GLU A 199 6.79 14.48 26.93
N ILE A 200 7.44 13.36 26.59
CA ILE A 200 6.93 12.03 26.92
C ILE A 200 6.93 11.81 28.44
N LEU A 201 7.98 12.21 29.15
CA LEU A 201 8.02 12.10 30.61
C LEU A 201 6.94 12.95 31.27
N ARG A 202 6.75 14.19 30.83
CA ARG A 202 5.72 15.09 31.36
C ARG A 202 4.32 14.49 31.19
N ARG A 203 3.99 13.97 30.00
CA ARG A 203 2.70 13.32 29.75
C ARG A 203 2.48 12.07 30.62
N LYS A 204 3.55 11.33 30.95
CA LYS A 204 3.46 10.21 31.89
C LYS A 204 3.13 10.67 33.29
N GLN A 205 3.81 11.71 33.79
CA GLN A 205 3.56 12.27 35.11
C GLN A 205 2.14 12.82 35.25
N GLU A 206 1.65 13.55 34.23
CA GLU A 206 0.26 14.02 34.19
C GLU A 206 -0.75 12.87 34.22
N SER A 207 -0.43 11.75 33.58
CA SER A 207 -1.29 10.54 33.59
C SER A 207 -1.32 9.88 34.96
N ASP A 208 -0.17 9.79 35.64
CA ASP A 208 -0.05 9.21 36.98
C ASP A 208 -0.76 10.08 38.03
N ASP A 209 -0.63 11.40 37.94
CA ASP A 209 -1.33 12.35 38.83
C ASP A 209 -2.86 12.29 38.62
N THR A 210 -3.31 12.22 37.36
CA THR A 210 -4.73 12.09 37.03
C THR A 210 -5.30 10.77 37.58
N PHE A 211 -4.53 9.68 37.52
CA PHE A 211 -4.93 8.39 38.10
C PHE A 211 -5.04 8.46 39.63
N HIS A 212 -4.13 9.16 40.29
CA HIS A 212 -4.17 9.34 41.74
C HIS A 212 -5.40 10.14 42.20
N VAL A 213 -5.71 11.26 41.55
CA VAL A 213 -6.90 12.09 41.88
C VAL A 213 -8.19 11.28 41.72
N ASN A 214 -8.32 10.51 40.64
CA ASN A 214 -9.51 9.69 40.41
C ASN A 214 -9.68 8.58 41.47
N ASN A 215 -8.60 7.97 41.95
CA ASN A 215 -8.68 6.99 43.03
C ASN A 215 -9.13 7.62 44.36
N VAL A 216 -8.62 8.80 44.71
CA VAL A 216 -9.02 9.52 45.94
C VAL A 216 -10.50 9.92 45.91
N VAL A 217 -11.01 10.39 44.76
CA VAL A 217 -12.43 10.73 44.60
C VAL A 217 -13.32 9.48 44.75
N MET A 218 -12.90 8.35 44.18
CA MET A 218 -13.65 7.09 44.27
C MET A 218 -13.69 6.51 45.69
N GLU A 219 -12.62 6.64 46.48
CA GLU A 219 -12.62 6.18 47.88
C GLU A 219 -13.50 7.07 48.77
N ASN A 220 -13.49 8.38 48.57
CA ASN A 220 -14.32 9.30 49.34
C ASN A 220 -15.81 9.18 48.98
N GLY A 221 -16.14 8.89 47.71
CA GLY A 221 -17.52 8.62 47.29
C GLY A 221 -18.13 7.38 47.94
N LYS A 222 -17.33 6.33 48.20
CA LYS A 222 -17.81 5.10 48.87
C LYS A 222 -18.17 5.32 50.33
N LYS A 223 -17.48 6.24 51.03
CA LYS A 223 -17.78 6.57 52.44
C LYS A 223 -19.09 7.34 52.60
N PHE A 224 -19.53 8.07 51.57
CA PHE A 224 -20.75 8.88 51.64
C PHE A 224 -22.05 8.05 51.49
N PHE A 225 -21.98 6.82 50.98
CA PHE A 225 -23.14 5.93 50.77
C PHE A 225 -23.37 4.89 51.88
N GLN A 226 -22.65 4.98 53.01
CA GLN A 226 -22.77 4.05 54.15
C GLN A 226 -23.43 4.67 55.40
N LEU A 227 -24.10 5.82 55.26
CA LEU A 227 -24.93 6.45 56.29
C LEU A 227 -26.40 6.37 55.88
#